data_AF-A0A6L5T588-F1
#
_entry.id   AF-A0A6L5T588-F1
#
_cell.length_a   1.000
_cell.length_b   1.000
_cell.length_c   1.000
_cell.angle_alpha   90.00
_cell.angle_beta   90.00
_cell.angle_gamma   90.00
#
_symmetry.space_group_name_H-M   'P 1'
#
loop_
_entity.id
_entity.type
_entity.pdbx_description
1 polymer ?
#
loop_
_entity_poly.entity_id
_entity_poly.type
_entity_poly.pdbx_seq_one_letter_code
_entity_poly.pdbx_strand_id
1 'polypeptide(L)'
;MGYFDEQQRIVDYVTRDGMIIELTQNKDNLKSNYQVLETYADSSQLAIKYPGYKTTRAKCDYCVYLVDEDGEHPISHVEIMTDLYNKTTMQNYKHMKQYIEDVATIGRDINIDISLLSAFEYGFSFEVLTDLMFYIAIQEDINYPEERFQGRKMCFYRYLEAIYCKVHTNHQIEEAINKAVAYGYIPRNWNDVGELYNIVSRIKR
;
A
#
# COMPACT_ATOMS: atom_id res chain seq x y z
N MET A 1 -10.33 -12.13 6.35
CA MET A 1 -9.32 -12.05 7.45
C MET A 1 -8.95 -10.57 7.60
N GLY A 2 -8.96 -10.01 8.82
CA GLY A 2 -8.87 -8.55 9.01
C GLY A 2 -7.45 -7.99 8.94
N TYR A 3 -7.31 -6.66 8.91
CA TYR A 3 -6.00 -5.98 8.88
C TYR A 3 -5.05 -6.41 10.02
N PHE A 4 -5.57 -6.56 11.25
CA PHE A 4 -4.75 -6.95 12.40
C PHE A 4 -4.25 -8.39 12.33
N ASP A 5 -5.09 -9.32 11.86
CA ASP A 5 -4.73 -10.73 11.73
C ASP A 5 -3.57 -10.89 10.72
N GLU A 6 -3.65 -10.18 9.59
CA GLU A 6 -2.61 -10.18 8.56
C GLU A 6 -1.35 -9.43 8.98
N GLN A 7 -1.49 -8.31 9.70
CA GLN A 7 -0.35 -7.63 10.30
C GLN A 7 0.39 -8.57 11.27
N GLN A 8 -0.34 -9.34 12.08
CA GLN A 8 0.26 -10.33 12.96
C GLN A 8 0.92 -11.47 12.17
N ARG A 9 0.29 -11.97 11.11
CA ARG A 9 0.88 -12.98 10.19
C ARG A 9 2.22 -12.50 9.61
N ILE A 10 2.30 -11.23 9.21
CA ILE A 10 3.54 -10.61 8.73
C ILE A 10 4.58 -10.50 9.86
N VAL A 11 4.18 -10.09 11.06
CA VAL A 11 5.07 -10.05 12.24
C VAL A 11 5.64 -11.43 12.54
N ASP A 12 4.84 -12.49 12.41
CA ASP A 12 5.28 -13.86 12.62
C ASP A 12 6.34 -14.30 11.59
N TYR A 13 6.25 -13.85 10.33
CA TYR A 13 7.30 -14.11 9.33
C TYR A 13 8.61 -13.40 9.64
N VAL A 14 8.54 -12.17 10.16
CA VAL A 14 9.72 -11.33 10.36
C VAL A 14 10.35 -11.46 11.76
N THR A 15 9.88 -12.42 12.55
CA THR A 15 10.41 -12.80 13.87
C THR A 15 10.80 -14.28 13.90
N ARG A 16 11.71 -14.66 14.80
CA ARG A 16 12.12 -16.04 15.09
C ARG A 16 12.00 -16.26 16.59
N ASP A 17 11.10 -17.17 17.00
CA ASP A 17 10.81 -17.44 18.41
C ASP A 17 10.42 -16.18 19.22
N GLY A 18 9.71 -15.25 18.58
CA GLY A 18 9.32 -13.96 19.15
C GLY A 18 10.44 -12.91 19.19
N MET A 19 11.66 -13.26 18.74
CA MET A 19 12.78 -12.33 18.61
C MET A 19 12.85 -11.79 17.18
N ILE A 20 13.05 -10.48 17.03
CA ILE A 20 13.23 -9.84 15.72
C ILE A 20 14.45 -10.43 15.01
N ILE A 21 14.30 -10.74 13.72
CA ILE A 21 15.43 -11.19 12.89
C ILE A 21 16.41 -10.00 12.73
N GLU A 22 17.51 -10.03 13.48
CA GLU A 22 18.46 -8.92 13.51
C GLU A 22 19.31 -8.82 12.22
N LEU A 23 19.63 -7.60 11.82
CA LEU A 23 20.65 -7.33 10.81
C LEU A 23 22.04 -7.64 11.38
N THR A 24 22.91 -8.23 10.57
CA THR A 24 24.36 -8.23 10.82
C THR A 24 24.86 -6.79 10.96
N GLN A 25 25.95 -6.58 11.70
CA GLN A 25 26.52 -5.23 11.92
C GLN A 25 26.80 -4.46 10.61
N ASN A 26 27.07 -5.17 9.52
CA ASN A 26 27.35 -4.61 8.21
C ASN A 26 26.09 -4.40 7.33
N LYS A 27 24.89 -4.76 7.82
CA LYS A 27 23.64 -4.81 7.03
C LYS A 27 23.66 -5.76 5.83
N ASP A 28 24.58 -6.73 5.81
CA ASP A 28 24.70 -7.71 4.72
C ASP A 28 23.48 -8.65 4.61
N ASN A 29 22.65 -8.71 5.65
CA ASN A 29 21.41 -9.49 5.68
C ASN A 29 20.22 -8.82 4.97
N LEU A 30 20.38 -7.65 4.34
CA LEU A 30 19.27 -6.97 3.67
C LEU A 30 18.60 -7.91 2.67
N LYS A 31 17.30 -8.18 2.88
CA LYS A 31 16.47 -9.01 2.01
C LYS A 31 16.93 -10.47 1.84
N SER A 32 17.58 -11.05 2.86
CA SER A 32 18.07 -12.44 2.82
C SER A 32 16.96 -13.49 2.88
N ASN A 33 15.76 -13.13 3.35
CA ASN A 33 14.60 -14.01 3.40
C ASN A 33 13.56 -13.59 2.38
N TYR A 34 12.86 -14.57 1.84
CA TYR A 34 11.82 -14.42 0.83
C TYR A 34 10.61 -15.27 1.23
N GLN A 35 9.43 -14.67 1.16
CA GLN A 35 8.17 -15.35 1.43
C GLN A 35 7.15 -14.97 0.35
N VAL A 36 6.62 -15.96 -0.36
CA VAL A 36 5.45 -15.79 -1.21
C VAL A 36 4.23 -15.67 -0.30
N LEU A 37 3.50 -14.57 -0.46
CA LEU A 37 2.24 -14.34 0.25
C LEU A 37 1.07 -14.89 -0.55
N GLU A 38 1.08 -14.70 -1.88
CA GLU A 38 -0.01 -15.11 -2.77
C GLU A 38 0.51 -15.53 -4.14
N THR A 39 -0.27 -16.37 -4.83
CA THR A 39 -0.06 -16.74 -6.24
C THR A 39 -1.38 -16.54 -6.98
N TYR A 40 -1.34 -15.71 -8.02
CA TYR A 40 -2.52 -15.31 -8.79
C TYR A 40 -2.77 -16.27 -9.96
N ALA A 41 -3.92 -16.10 -10.62
CA ALA A 41 -4.37 -17.01 -11.69
C ALA A 41 -3.46 -17.02 -12.92
N ASP A 42 -2.79 -15.89 -13.19
CA ASP A 42 -1.80 -15.74 -14.27
C ASP A 42 -0.40 -16.23 -13.87
N SER A 43 -0.28 -16.89 -12.71
CA SER A 43 0.99 -17.34 -12.11
C SER A 43 1.91 -16.24 -11.60
N SER A 44 1.50 -14.96 -11.67
CA SER A 44 2.22 -13.91 -10.95
C SER A 44 2.11 -14.14 -9.44
N GLN A 45 3.09 -13.62 -8.69
CA GLN A 45 3.16 -13.83 -7.25
C GLN A 45 3.37 -12.52 -6.51
N LEU A 46 2.68 -12.40 -5.38
CA LEU A 46 3.00 -11.40 -4.39
C LEU A 46 3.97 -11.99 -3.39
N ALA A 47 5.06 -11.29 -3.13
CA ALA A 47 6.07 -11.73 -2.18
C ALA A 47 6.56 -10.59 -1.30
N ILE A 48 7.21 -10.97 -0.20
CA ILE A 48 7.95 -10.05 0.66
C ILE A 48 9.39 -10.50 0.80
N LYS A 49 10.30 -9.52 0.87
CA LYS A 49 11.68 -9.74 1.29
C LYS A 49 11.99 -9.01 2.58
N TYR A 50 12.66 -9.70 3.50
CA TYR A 50 13.02 -9.17 4.81
C TYR A 50 14.37 -9.75 5.29
N PRO A 51 15.09 -9.06 6.20
CA PRO A 51 14.80 -7.73 6.73
C PRO A 51 14.90 -6.62 5.67
N GLY A 52 13.95 -5.69 5.72
CA GLY A 52 13.84 -4.50 4.87
C GLY A 52 14.83 -3.39 5.28
N TYR A 53 14.93 -2.36 4.45
CA TYR A 53 15.93 -1.28 4.63
C TYR A 53 15.76 -0.51 5.94
N LYS A 54 14.54 -0.39 6.47
CA LYS A 54 14.23 0.37 7.68
C LYS A 54 14.20 -0.49 8.95
N THR A 55 14.70 -1.73 8.87
CA THR A 55 14.86 -2.63 10.02
C THR A 55 15.77 -1.99 11.07
N THR A 56 15.40 -2.15 12.34
CA THR A 56 16.17 -1.69 13.50
C THR A 56 16.25 -2.82 14.54
N ARG A 57 16.94 -2.60 15.66
CA ARG A 57 16.95 -3.56 16.79
C ARG A 57 15.56 -3.81 17.40
N ALA A 58 14.62 -2.88 17.24
CA ALA A 58 13.29 -2.95 17.83
C ALA A 58 12.17 -3.27 16.83
N LYS A 59 12.49 -3.41 15.53
CA LYS A 59 11.51 -3.82 14.50
C LYS A 59 12.17 -4.42 13.28
N CYS A 60 11.54 -5.43 12.67
CA CYS A 60 11.88 -5.91 11.34
C CYS A 60 10.95 -5.29 10.30
N ASP A 61 11.53 -4.66 9.28
CA ASP A 61 10.81 -4.15 8.11
C ASP A 61 10.81 -5.22 7.00
N TYR A 62 10.00 -5.03 5.96
CA TYR A 62 10.03 -5.84 4.75
C TYR A 62 9.83 -4.95 3.52
N CYS A 63 10.01 -5.53 2.33
CA CYS A 63 9.72 -4.89 1.06
C CYS A 63 8.73 -5.75 0.30
N VAL A 64 7.62 -5.18 -0.16
CA VAL A 64 6.66 -5.84 -1.06
C VAL A 64 7.25 -5.95 -2.46
N TYR A 65 7.04 -7.11 -3.08
CA TYR A 65 7.47 -7.45 -4.43
C TYR A 65 6.31 -8.06 -5.21
N LEU A 66 6.23 -7.71 -6.48
CA LEU A 66 5.48 -8.45 -7.47
C LEU A 66 6.49 -9.25 -8.32
N VAL A 67 6.15 -10.51 -8.60
CA VAL A 67 6.93 -11.39 -9.45
C VAL A 67 6.05 -11.82 -10.61
N ASP A 68 6.43 -11.43 -11.81
CA ASP A 68 5.70 -11.72 -13.04
C ASP A 68 6.68 -12.19 -14.14
N GLU A 69 6.25 -12.14 -15.41
CA GLU A 69 7.06 -12.54 -16.55
C GLU A 69 8.31 -11.67 -16.77
N ASP A 70 8.28 -10.41 -16.34
CA ASP A 70 9.41 -9.48 -16.38
C ASP A 70 10.36 -9.68 -15.20
N GLY A 71 9.95 -10.49 -14.23
CA GLY A 71 10.73 -10.94 -13.09
C GLY A 71 10.30 -10.29 -11.78
N GLU A 72 11.20 -10.34 -10.81
CA GLU A 72 10.93 -9.80 -9.48
C GLU A 72 11.21 -8.29 -9.44
N HIS A 73 10.19 -7.48 -9.10
CA HIS A 73 10.33 -6.04 -8.93
C HIS A 73 9.68 -5.51 -7.63
N PRO A 74 10.35 -4.60 -6.90
CA PRO A 74 9.79 -4.01 -5.69
C PRO A 74 8.72 -2.98 -6.05
N ILE A 75 7.57 -3.02 -5.39
CA ILE A 75 6.45 -2.12 -5.70
C ILE A 75 6.56 -0.82 -4.90
N SER A 76 6.36 0.31 -5.59
CA SER A 76 6.32 1.65 -5.00
C SER A 76 4.90 2.20 -4.86
N HIS A 77 4.72 3.19 -3.97
CA HIS A 77 3.47 3.97 -3.90
C HIS A 77 3.12 4.63 -5.23
N VAL A 78 4.13 5.10 -5.99
CA VAL A 78 3.92 5.83 -7.23
C VAL A 78 3.31 4.94 -8.31
N GLU A 79 3.71 3.66 -8.37
CA GLU A 79 3.12 2.68 -9.28
C GLU A 79 1.64 2.46 -8.98
N ILE A 80 1.29 2.21 -7.72
CA ILE A 80 -0.11 2.05 -7.29
C ILE A 80 -0.92 3.32 -7.57
N MET A 81 -0.37 4.50 -7.26
CA MET A 81 -1.03 5.78 -7.53
C MET A 81 -1.28 5.99 -9.03
N THR A 82 -0.30 5.66 -9.87
CA THR A 82 -0.40 5.80 -11.32
C THR A 82 -1.44 4.86 -11.90
N ASP A 83 -1.46 3.60 -11.43
CA ASP A 83 -2.45 2.60 -11.82
C ASP A 83 -3.87 3.05 -11.42
N LEU A 84 -4.10 3.43 -10.16
CA LEU A 84 -5.38 3.98 -9.68
C LEU A 84 -5.82 5.23 -10.47
N TYR A 85 -4.90 6.15 -10.75
CA TYR A 85 -5.17 7.35 -11.54
C TYR A 85 -5.64 6.99 -12.96
N ASN A 86 -4.99 6.01 -13.61
CA ASN A 86 -5.34 5.57 -14.96
C ASN A 86 -6.68 4.83 -15.00
N LYS A 87 -6.99 4.05 -13.96
CA LYS A 87 -8.27 3.35 -13.80
C LYS A 87 -9.45 4.29 -13.52
N THR A 88 -9.18 5.51 -13.04
CA THR A 88 -10.22 6.45 -12.63
C THR A 88 -10.76 7.27 -13.80
N THR A 89 -12.08 7.45 -13.80
CA THR A 89 -12.84 8.32 -14.71
C THR A 89 -13.85 9.12 -13.91
N MET A 90 -14.44 10.15 -14.51
CA MET A 90 -15.51 10.91 -13.87
C MET A 90 -16.71 10.01 -13.50
N GLN A 91 -16.98 8.98 -14.30
CA GLN A 91 -18.12 8.08 -14.12
C GLN A 91 -17.91 7.11 -12.96
N ASN A 92 -16.70 6.57 -12.80
CA ASN A 92 -16.41 5.56 -11.79
C ASN A 92 -15.79 6.12 -10.49
N TYR A 93 -15.44 7.42 -10.44
CA TYR A 93 -14.72 8.05 -9.33
C TYR A 93 -15.28 7.70 -7.95
N LYS A 94 -16.61 7.76 -7.77
CA LYS A 94 -17.24 7.43 -6.49
C LYS A 94 -17.01 5.97 -6.07
N HIS A 95 -17.09 5.04 -7.02
CA HIS A 95 -16.85 3.62 -6.78
C HIS A 95 -15.38 3.34 -6.51
N MET A 96 -14.48 4.03 -7.20
CA MET A 96 -13.04 3.91 -6.98
C MET A 96 -12.61 4.49 -5.63
N LYS A 97 -13.21 5.61 -5.21
CA LYS A 97 -13.06 6.12 -3.85
C LYS A 97 -13.53 5.10 -2.81
N GLN A 98 -14.72 4.52 -3.00
CA GLN A 98 -15.25 3.51 -2.08
C GLN A 98 -14.33 2.28 -2.01
N TYR A 99 -13.84 1.78 -3.15
CA TYR A 99 -12.88 0.68 -3.19
C TYR A 99 -11.62 0.95 -2.36
N ILE A 100 -10.99 2.13 -2.52
CA ILE A 100 -9.81 2.50 -1.72
C ILE A 100 -10.15 2.58 -0.23
N GLU A 101 -11.32 3.14 0.11
CA GLU A 101 -11.81 3.22 1.49
C GLU A 101 -12.11 1.83 2.09
N ASP A 102 -12.62 0.90 1.29
CA ASP A 102 -12.89 -0.48 1.68
C ASP A 102 -11.59 -1.23 1.94
N VAL A 103 -10.57 -1.11 1.07
CA VAL A 103 -9.25 -1.70 1.35
C VAL A 103 -8.63 -1.10 2.62
N ALA A 104 -8.81 0.20 2.86
CA ALA A 104 -8.29 0.86 4.04
C ALA A 104 -8.95 0.38 5.36
N THR A 105 -10.21 -0.01 5.31
CA THR A 105 -11.03 -0.31 6.50
C THR A 105 -11.27 -1.80 6.72
N ILE A 106 -11.55 -2.55 5.66
CA ILE A 106 -11.83 -3.98 5.66
C ILE A 106 -10.53 -4.78 5.41
N GLY A 107 -9.66 -4.26 4.54
CA GLY A 107 -8.46 -4.95 4.07
C GLY A 107 -8.69 -5.62 2.73
N ARG A 108 -7.99 -6.74 2.50
CA ARG A 108 -8.02 -7.45 1.22
C ARG A 108 -9.27 -8.31 0.96
N ASP A 109 -10.09 -8.52 1.98
CA ASP A 109 -11.29 -9.38 1.92
C ASP A 109 -12.51 -8.57 1.42
N ILE A 110 -12.40 -8.07 0.19
CA ILE A 110 -13.42 -7.25 -0.46
C ILE A 110 -13.72 -7.78 -1.86
N ASN A 111 -14.94 -7.54 -2.33
CA ASN A 111 -15.37 -7.95 -3.67
C ASN A 111 -15.34 -6.75 -4.63
N ILE A 112 -14.99 -7.02 -5.89
CA ILE A 112 -15.07 -6.01 -6.94
C ILE A 112 -16.52 -5.56 -7.15
N ASP A 113 -16.72 -4.24 -7.16
CA ASP A 113 -17.96 -3.63 -7.62
C ASP A 113 -18.09 -3.83 -9.13
N ILE A 114 -19.25 -4.31 -9.60
CA ILE A 114 -19.50 -4.56 -11.02
C ILE A 114 -19.25 -3.33 -11.91
N SER A 115 -19.42 -2.12 -11.35
CA SER A 115 -19.15 -0.85 -12.03
C SER A 115 -17.66 -0.59 -12.28
N LEU A 116 -16.78 -1.33 -11.62
CA LEU A 116 -15.33 -1.23 -11.75
C LEU A 116 -14.71 -2.29 -12.66
N LEU A 117 -15.45 -3.32 -13.09
CA LEU A 117 -14.89 -4.43 -13.87
C LEU A 117 -14.05 -3.95 -15.07
N SER A 118 -14.57 -3.00 -15.85
CA SER A 118 -13.85 -2.46 -17.02
C SER A 118 -12.58 -1.69 -16.66
N ALA A 119 -12.53 -1.07 -15.48
CA ALA A 119 -11.33 -0.39 -15.01
C ALA A 119 -10.20 -1.38 -14.65
N PHE A 120 -10.52 -2.65 -14.40
CA PHE A 120 -9.56 -3.69 -14.06
C PHE A 120 -9.16 -4.58 -15.26
N GLU A 121 -9.54 -4.21 -16.48
CA GLU A 121 -9.11 -4.90 -17.72
C GLU A 121 -7.65 -4.61 -18.10
N TYR A 122 -7.06 -3.51 -17.59
CA TYR A 122 -5.70 -3.07 -17.91
C TYR A 122 -4.93 -2.67 -16.66
N GLY A 123 -3.61 -2.85 -16.66
CA GLY A 123 -2.78 -2.58 -15.48
C GLY A 123 -2.90 -3.70 -14.45
N PHE A 124 -2.81 -3.37 -13.16
CA PHE A 124 -2.97 -4.40 -12.12
C PHE A 124 -4.40 -4.94 -12.10
N SER A 125 -4.54 -6.26 -11.91
CA SER A 125 -5.85 -6.88 -11.65
C SER A 125 -6.43 -6.38 -10.33
N PHE A 126 -7.72 -6.65 -10.10
CA PHE A 126 -8.37 -6.26 -8.85
C PHE A 126 -7.69 -6.89 -7.63
N GLU A 127 -7.41 -8.19 -7.70
CA GLU A 127 -6.76 -8.96 -6.65
C GLU A 127 -5.36 -8.43 -6.38
N VAL A 128 -4.56 -8.24 -7.44
CA VAL A 128 -3.20 -7.72 -7.35
C VAL A 128 -3.19 -6.32 -6.72
N LEU A 129 -3.99 -5.39 -7.23
CA LEU A 129 -4.00 -4.01 -6.73
C LEU A 129 -4.48 -3.93 -5.27
N THR A 130 -5.49 -4.74 -4.93
CA THR A 130 -6.03 -4.84 -3.56
C THR A 130 -4.94 -5.28 -2.59
N ASP A 131 -4.24 -6.36 -2.93
CA ASP A 131 -3.18 -6.90 -2.08
C ASP A 131 -1.97 -5.96 -2.02
N LEU A 132 -1.57 -5.34 -3.14
CA LEU A 132 -0.49 -4.35 -3.17
C LEU A 132 -0.77 -3.16 -2.24
N MET A 133 -1.96 -2.56 -2.32
CA MET A 133 -2.36 -1.49 -1.40
C MET A 133 -2.32 -1.95 0.05
N PHE A 134 -2.83 -3.15 0.32
CA PHE A 134 -2.94 -3.70 1.67
C PHE A 134 -1.58 -3.98 2.30
N TYR A 135 -0.70 -4.74 1.63
CA TYR A 135 0.60 -5.11 2.20
C TYR A 135 1.59 -3.94 2.22
N ILE A 136 1.51 -2.98 1.30
CA ILE A 136 2.30 -1.74 1.43
C ILE A 136 1.81 -0.90 2.61
N ALA A 137 0.50 -0.87 2.87
CA ALA A 137 -0.04 -0.17 4.03
C ALA A 137 0.44 -0.80 5.36
N ILE A 138 0.57 -2.13 5.44
CA ILE A 138 1.19 -2.82 6.59
C ILE A 138 2.67 -2.45 6.71
N GLN A 139 3.41 -2.44 5.59
CA GLN A 139 4.82 -2.07 5.56
C GLN A 139 5.05 -0.65 6.11
N GLU A 140 4.21 0.31 5.70
CA GLU A 140 4.27 1.68 6.20
C GLU A 140 3.85 1.81 7.67
N ASP A 141 2.88 1.04 8.17
CA ASP A 141 2.52 1.07 9.59
C ASP A 141 3.64 0.53 10.51
N ILE A 142 4.38 -0.49 10.05
CA ILE A 142 5.60 -0.98 10.75
C ILE A 142 6.70 0.09 10.69
N ASN A 143 6.87 0.74 9.53
CA ASN A 143 7.93 1.71 9.32
C ASN A 143 7.72 3.04 10.03
N TYR A 144 6.47 3.51 10.09
CA TYR A 144 6.10 4.82 10.57
C TYR A 144 4.78 4.75 11.35
N PRO A 145 4.78 4.17 12.56
CA PRO A 145 3.56 4.00 13.34
C PRO A 145 2.89 5.33 13.71
N GLU A 146 1.56 5.31 13.85
CA GLU A 146 0.71 6.50 14.07
C GLU A 146 1.06 7.37 15.29
N GLU A 147 1.81 6.86 16.29
CA GLU A 147 2.17 7.63 17.49
C GLU A 147 3.00 8.88 17.16
N ARG A 148 3.79 8.84 16.07
CA ARG A 148 4.62 9.96 15.61
C ARG A 148 4.40 10.33 14.14
N PHE A 149 3.72 9.46 13.39
CA PHE A 149 3.52 9.58 11.95
C PHE A 149 2.04 9.30 11.59
N GLN A 150 1.75 8.97 10.34
CA GLN A 150 0.40 8.66 9.86
C GLN A 150 0.19 7.18 9.53
N GLY A 151 1.20 6.32 9.69
CA GLY A 151 1.11 4.88 9.43
C GLY A 151 0.42 4.54 8.12
N ARG A 152 -0.48 3.56 8.18
CA ARG A 152 -1.28 3.13 7.02
C ARG A 152 -2.13 4.23 6.40
N LYS A 153 -2.61 5.22 7.17
CA LYS A 153 -3.46 6.31 6.63
C LYS A 153 -2.74 7.10 5.54
N MET A 154 -1.43 7.27 5.68
CA MET A 154 -0.64 8.01 4.69
C MET A 154 -0.68 7.33 3.30
N CYS A 155 -0.71 6.00 3.27
CA CYS A 155 -0.82 5.25 2.02
C CYS A 155 -2.13 5.59 1.31
N PHE A 156 -3.25 5.46 2.04
CA PHE A 156 -4.57 5.67 1.48
C PHE A 156 -4.88 7.13 1.18
N TYR A 157 -4.32 8.10 1.92
CA TYR A 157 -4.40 9.51 1.51
C TYR A 157 -3.76 9.74 0.14
N ARG A 158 -2.59 9.15 -0.14
CA ARG A 158 -1.93 9.27 -1.46
C ARG A 158 -2.75 8.63 -2.57
N TYR A 159 -3.36 7.47 -2.31
CA TYR A 159 -4.22 6.78 -3.27
C TYR A 159 -5.48 7.57 -3.58
N LEU A 160 -6.12 8.15 -2.54
CA LEU A 160 -7.26 9.04 -2.69
C LEU A 160 -6.92 10.33 -3.45
N GLU A 161 -5.76 10.93 -3.17
CA GLU A 161 -5.26 12.11 -3.87
C GLU A 161 -5.03 11.83 -5.36
N ALA A 162 -4.48 10.66 -5.70
CA ALA A 162 -4.28 10.25 -7.09
C ALA A 162 -5.60 10.21 -7.86
N ILE A 163 -6.62 9.51 -7.34
CA ILE A 163 -7.92 9.43 -8.04
C ILE A 163 -8.67 10.79 -8.05
N TYR A 164 -8.44 11.64 -7.04
CA TYR A 164 -9.00 12.98 -6.99
C TYR A 164 -8.45 13.86 -8.12
N CYS A 165 -7.13 13.87 -8.32
CA CYS A 165 -6.44 14.59 -9.39
C CYS A 165 -6.90 14.18 -10.79
N LYS A 166 -7.45 12.97 -10.95
CA LYS A 166 -7.95 12.52 -12.25
C LYS A 166 -9.21 13.25 -12.70
N VAL A 167 -10.05 13.65 -11.75
CA VAL A 167 -11.40 14.16 -12.04
C VAL A 167 -11.62 15.61 -11.61
N HIS A 168 -10.70 16.19 -10.84
CA HIS A 168 -10.71 17.59 -10.43
C HIS A 168 -9.46 18.31 -10.94
N THR A 169 -9.57 19.62 -11.14
CA THR A 169 -8.51 20.43 -11.78
C THR A 169 -7.74 21.33 -10.81
N ASN A 170 -8.13 21.39 -9.53
CA ASN A 170 -7.46 22.21 -8.50
C ASN A 170 -6.14 21.59 -8.02
N HIS A 171 -5.92 20.29 -8.25
CA HIS A 171 -4.67 19.59 -7.96
C HIS A 171 -4.23 18.72 -9.14
N GLN A 172 -2.92 18.57 -9.32
CA GLN A 172 -2.32 17.75 -10.37
C GLN A 172 -1.67 16.49 -9.79
N ILE A 173 -1.59 15.42 -10.57
CA ILE A 173 -1.04 14.13 -10.12
C ILE A 173 0.41 14.26 -9.66
N GLU A 174 1.19 15.14 -10.28
CA GLU A 174 2.57 15.45 -9.89
C GLU A 174 2.65 16.00 -8.46
N GLU A 175 1.65 16.76 -8.02
CA GLU A 175 1.58 17.26 -6.65
C GLU A 175 1.38 16.10 -5.66
N ALA A 176 0.46 15.19 -5.96
CA ALA A 176 0.23 13.98 -5.16
C ALA A 176 1.49 13.10 -5.11
N ILE A 177 2.16 12.88 -6.25
CA ILE A 177 3.40 12.10 -6.33
C ILE A 177 4.51 12.76 -5.51
N ASN A 178 4.69 14.09 -5.62
CA ASN A 178 5.69 14.82 -4.84
C ASN A 178 5.44 14.69 -3.32
N LYS A 179 4.18 14.67 -2.89
CA LYS A 179 3.81 14.36 -1.50
C LYS A 179 4.15 12.92 -1.14
N ALA A 180 3.93 11.95 -2.04
CA ALA A 180 4.24 10.55 -1.79
C ALA A 180 5.75 10.27 -1.60
N VAL A 181 6.61 10.99 -2.32
CA VAL A 181 8.07 10.85 -2.24
C VAL A 181 8.75 11.86 -1.30
N ALA A 182 7.97 12.66 -0.58
CA ALA A 182 8.49 13.68 0.33
C ALA A 182 9.41 13.07 1.39
N TYR A 183 10.59 13.66 1.55
CA TYR A 183 11.59 13.23 2.51
C TYR A 183 11.80 14.26 3.62
N GLY A 184 11.84 13.79 4.87
CA GLY A 184 12.17 14.63 6.03
C GLY A 184 10.99 15.41 6.64
N TYR A 185 9.77 15.29 6.09
CA TYR A 185 8.57 15.88 6.68
C TYR A 185 7.32 15.07 6.32
N ILE A 186 6.24 15.25 7.09
CA ILE A 186 4.92 14.67 6.81
C ILE A 186 4.13 15.69 5.97
N PRO A 187 3.79 15.38 4.70
CA PRO A 187 2.99 16.28 3.88
C PRO A 187 1.62 16.54 4.50
N ARG A 188 1.12 17.78 4.37
CA ARG A 188 -0.23 18.12 4.83
C ARG A 188 -1.28 17.62 3.84
N ASN A 189 -2.45 17.25 4.35
CA ASN A 189 -3.63 17.01 3.54
C ASN A 189 -4.08 18.31 2.85
N TRP A 190 -4.72 18.17 1.69
CA TRP A 190 -5.37 19.29 1.02
C TRP A 190 -6.64 19.72 1.76
N ASN A 191 -6.96 21.00 1.75
CA ASN A 191 -8.10 21.55 2.52
C ASN A 191 -9.33 21.83 1.65
N ASP A 192 -9.18 21.79 0.34
CA ASP A 192 -10.15 22.14 -0.69
C ASP A 192 -10.68 20.91 -1.45
N VAL A 193 -10.55 19.72 -0.85
CA VAL A 193 -10.98 18.43 -1.43
C VAL A 193 -12.24 17.85 -0.77
N GLY A 194 -12.93 18.66 0.05
CA GLY A 194 -14.16 18.26 0.73
C GLY A 194 -13.96 17.02 1.59
N GLU A 195 -14.81 16.00 1.38
CA GLU A 195 -14.87 14.80 2.21
C GLU A 195 -13.89 13.69 1.75
N LEU A 196 -12.89 14.00 0.93
CA LEU A 196 -11.96 13.02 0.35
C LEU A 196 -11.36 12.09 1.41
N TYR A 197 -10.94 12.65 2.55
CA TYR A 197 -10.18 11.93 3.59
C TYR A 197 -11.04 11.39 4.72
N ASN A 198 -12.36 11.56 4.68
CA ASN A 198 -13.23 11.37 5.84
C ASN A 198 -13.18 9.97 6.45
N ILE A 199 -13.25 8.93 5.62
CA ILE A 199 -13.24 7.54 6.12
C ILE A 199 -11.84 7.18 6.63
N VAL A 200 -10.81 7.45 5.83
CA VAL A 200 -9.42 7.12 6.16
C VAL A 200 -8.95 7.82 7.45
N SER A 201 -9.35 9.08 7.67
CA SER A 201 -8.98 9.82 8.88
C SER A 201 -9.51 9.19 10.18
N ARG A 202 -10.60 8.41 10.10
CA ARG A 202 -11.24 7.77 11.25
C ARG A 202 -10.71 6.38 11.55
N ILE A 203 -9.87 5.83 10.68
CA ILE A 203 -9.21 4.55 10.92
C ILE A 203 -8.48 4.66 12.25
N LYS A 204 -8.74 3.72 13.16
CA LYS A 204 -7.97 3.60 14.39
C LYS A 204 -6.95 2.49 14.22
N ARG A 205 -5.82 2.66 14.88
CA ARG A 205 -4.94 1.55 15.19
C ARG A 205 -5.54 0.71 16.31
#